data_AF-A0A5K0Z1V8-F1
#
_entry.id   AF-A0A5K0Z1V8-F1
#
_cell.length_a   1.000
_cell.length_b   1.000
_cell.length_c   1.000
_cell.angle_alpha   90.00
_cell.angle_beta   90.00
_cell.angle_gamma   90.00
#
_symmetry.space_group_name_H-M   'P 1'
#
loop_
_entity.id
_entity.type
_entity.pdbx_description
1 polymer ?
#
loop_
_entity_poly.entity_id
_entity_poly.type
_entity_poly.pdbx_seq_one_letter_code
_entity_poly.pdbx_strand_id
1 'polypeptide(L)' 'NEDGGWGLHIEGHSTMFCTALSYVTLRLLGERLEGMESCRLDKAQKWILDHGSVTAIPSWGKMWLS' A
#
# COMPACT_ATOMS: atom_id res chain seq x y z
N ASN A 1 5.95 -1.46 7.64
CA ASN A 1 6.16 -2.74 8.33
C ASN A 1 7.12 -3.61 7.53
N GLU A 2 7.77 -4.60 8.18
CA GLU A 2 8.79 -5.46 7.52
C GLU A 2 8.24 -6.28 6.35
N ASP A 3 6.95 -6.61 6.42
CA ASP A 3 6.16 -7.29 5.39
C ASP A 3 5.89 -6.42 4.14
N GLY A 4 6.22 -5.12 4.18
CA GLY A 4 5.99 -4.18 3.09
C GLY A 4 4.68 -3.40 3.17
N GLY A 5 3.84 -3.65 4.17
CA GLY A 5 2.58 -2.94 4.36
C GLY A 5 2.65 -1.76 5.33
N TRP A 6 1.51 -1.05 5.44
CA TRP A 6 1.30 0.05 6.39
C TRP A 6 0.09 -0.21 7.27
N GLY A 7 0.24 0.10 8.56
CA GLY A 7 -0.85 0.10 9.53
C GLY A 7 -1.56 1.45 9.63
N LEU A 8 -2.64 1.46 10.41
CA LEU A 8 -3.45 2.67 10.68
C LEU A 8 -2.71 3.70 11.53
N HIS A 9 -1.77 3.24 12.35
CA HIS A 9 -0.85 4.06 13.14
C HIS A 9 0.55 3.45 13.05
N ILE A 10 1.56 4.17 13.55
CA ILE A 10 2.98 3.82 13.40
C ILE A 10 3.35 2.44 13.97
N GLU A 11 2.64 1.97 14.99
CA GLU A 11 2.81 0.65 15.63
C GLU A 11 1.82 -0.40 15.12
N GLY A 12 0.95 -0.04 14.16
CA GLY A 12 -0.14 -0.88 13.71
C GLY A 12 0.30 -1.93 12.68
N HIS A 13 -0.32 -3.11 12.74
CA HIS A 13 -0.17 -4.13 11.70
C HIS A 13 -0.63 -3.63 10.34
N SER A 14 -0.05 -4.19 9.28
CA SER A 14 -0.39 -3.85 7.90
C SER A 14 -1.85 -4.10 7.59
N THR A 15 -2.50 -3.12 6.98
CA THR A 15 -3.91 -3.22 6.56
C THR A 15 -4.04 -2.94 5.08
N MET A 16 -5.06 -3.51 4.43
CA MET A 16 -5.34 -3.24 3.01
C MET A 16 -5.61 -1.75 2.75
N PHE A 17 -6.33 -1.10 3.65
CA PHE A 17 -6.67 0.32 3.53
C PHE A 17 -5.42 1.21 3.50
N CYS A 18 -4.58 1.14 4.54
CA CYS A 18 -3.40 2.01 4.63
C CYS A 18 -2.34 1.61 3.61
N THR A 19 -2.12 0.31 3.36
CA THR A 19 -1.13 -0.15 2.37
C THR A 19 -1.51 0.29 0.95
N ALA A 20 -2.77 0.14 0.54
CA ALA A 20 -3.21 0.57 -0.79
C ALA A 20 -3.12 2.09 -0.97
N LEU A 21 -3.56 2.87 0.02
CA LEU A 21 -3.50 4.34 -0.07
C LEU A 21 -2.06 4.84 -0.07
N SER A 22 -1.19 4.33 0.82
CA SER A 22 0.23 4.69 0.80
C SER A 22 0.90 4.32 -0.51
N TYR A 23 0.63 3.14 -1.06
CA TYR A 23 1.14 2.75 -2.37
C TYR A 23 0.72 3.74 -3.48
N VAL A 24 -0.56 4.12 -3.52
CA VAL A 24 -1.07 5.10 -4.50
C VAL A 24 -0.45 6.47 -4.30
N THR A 25 -0.34 6.95 -3.06
CA THR A 25 0.28 8.25 -2.75
C THR A 25 1.73 8.31 -3.23
N LEU A 26 2.54 7.28 -2.94
CA LEU A 26 3.94 7.22 -3.37
C LEU A 26 4.04 7.23 -4.91
N ARG A 27 3.16 6.48 -5.60
CA ARG A 27 3.07 6.50 -7.07
C ARG A 27 2.72 7.87 -7.63
N LEU A 28 1.82 8.61 -6.97
CA LEU A 28 1.41 9.96 -7.37
C LEU A 28 2.50 11.00 -7.13
N LEU A 29 3.30 10.86 -6.07
CA LEU A 29 4.44 11.74 -5.77
C LEU A 29 5.61 11.58 -6.75
N GLY A 30 5.49 10.67 -7.73
CA GLY A 30 6.50 10.48 -8.75
C GLY A 30 7.66 9.60 -8.31
N GLU A 31 7.49 8.81 -7.23
CA GLU A 31 8.41 7.73 -6.91
C GLU A 31 8.38 6.69 -8.04
N ARG A 32 9.26 6.88 -9.02
CA ARG A 32 9.53 5.91 -10.06
C ARG A 32 10.27 4.74 -9.43
N LEU A 33 10.03 3.55 -9.99
CA LEU A 33 10.59 2.25 -9.61
C LEU A 33 12.13 2.14 -9.77
N GLU A 34 12.88 3.25 -9.73
CA GLU A 34 14.32 3.30 -9.92
C GLU A 34 14.99 3.80 -8.62
N GLY A 35 15.34 2.88 -7.71
CA GLY A 35 16.09 3.19 -6.48
C GLY A 35 15.77 2.25 -5.31
N MET A 36 16.37 2.45 -4.13
CA MET A 36 16.03 1.66 -2.92
C MET A 36 14.54 1.75 -2.53
N GLU A 37 13.82 2.78 -2.98
CA GLU A 37 12.36 2.93 -2.79
C GLU A 37 11.52 2.09 -3.76
N SER A 38 12.08 1.66 -4.90
CA SER A 38 11.40 0.68 -5.76
C SER A 38 11.16 -0.63 -5.02
N CYS A 39 12.12 -1.03 -4.18
CA CYS A 39 11.97 -2.17 -3.29
C CYS A 39 10.79 -2.01 -2.31
N ARG A 40 10.39 -0.77 -1.95
CA ARG A 40 9.24 -0.53 -1.07
C ARG A 40 7.93 -0.63 -1.83
N LEU A 41 7.84 -0.02 -3.02
CA LEU A 41 6.67 -0.12 -3.89
C LEU A 41 6.42 -1.56 -4.34
N ASP A 42 7.47 -2.31 -4.67
CA ASP A 42 7.38 -3.72 -5.08
C ASP A 42 6.88 -4.59 -3.92
N LYS A 43 7.40 -4.38 -2.71
CA LYS A 43 6.94 -5.09 -1.51
C LYS A 43 5.49 -4.75 -1.17
N ALA A 44 5.10 -3.48 -1.28
CA ALA A 44 3.74 -3.04 -1.05
C ALA A 44 2.76 -3.64 -2.08
N GLN A 45 3.13 -3.62 -3.36
CA GLN A 45 2.35 -4.22 -4.43
C GLN A 45 2.19 -5.73 -4.21
N LYS A 46 3.29 -6.43 -3.90
CA LYS A 46 3.25 -7.86 -3.56
C LYS A 46 2.35 -8.13 -2.37
N TRP A 47 2.49 -7.34 -1.30
CA TRP A 47 1.65 -7.47 -0.10
C TRP A 47 0.16 -7.31 -0.45
N ILE A 48 -0.20 -6.29 -1.25
CA ILE A 48 -1.58 -6.06 -1.69
C ILE A 48 -2.12 -7.27 -2.47
N LEU A 49 -1.35 -7.80 -3.41
CA LEU A 49 -1.77 -8.94 -4.24
C LEU A 49 -1.94 -10.21 -3.40
N ASP A 50 -1.00 -10.48 -2.47
CA ASP A 50 -1.02 -11.66 -1.61
C ASP A 50 -2.19 -11.63 -0.59
N HIS A 51 -2.77 -10.45 -0.30
CA HIS A 51 -3.84 -10.25 0.68
C HIS A 51 -5.22 -9.98 0.07
N GLY A 52 -5.48 -10.49 -1.14
CA GLY A 52 -6.81 -10.41 -1.76
C GLY A 52 -7.03 -9.17 -2.65
N SER A 53 -5.92 -8.52 -3.06
CA SER A 53 -5.91 -7.34 -3.92
C SER A 53 -6.63 -6.13 -3.30
N VAL A 54 -6.61 -5.00 -4.01
CA VAL A 54 -7.31 -3.77 -3.60
C VAL A 54 -8.83 -3.98 -3.52
N THR A 55 -9.37 -5.06 -4.10
CA THR A 55 -10.77 -5.45 -3.97
C THR A 55 -11.20 -5.76 -2.54
N ALA A 56 -10.26 -6.17 -1.67
CA ALA A 56 -10.51 -6.42 -0.24
C ALA A 56 -10.52 -5.13 0.60
N ILE A 57 -10.34 -3.95 -0.01
CA ILE A 57 -10.32 -2.68 0.72
C ILE A 57 -11.70 -2.39 1.35
N PRO A 58 -11.75 -1.88 2.60
CA PRO A 58 -13.01 -1.47 3.22
C PRO A 58 -13.73 -0.40 2.40
N SER A 59 -15.04 -0.25 2.61
CA SER A 59 -15.90 0.70 1.87
C SER A 59 -15.33 2.11 1.79
N TRP A 60 -14.72 2.59 2.88
CA TRP A 60 -14.10 3.91 2.92
C TRP A 60 -12.89 4.05 1.99
N GLY A 61 -12.15 2.98 1.74
CA GLY A 61 -11.07 2.99 0.74
C GLY A 61 -11.58 3.06 -0.69
N LYS A 62 -12.75 2.48 -0.98
CA LYS A 62 -13.37 2.57 -2.30
C LYS A 62 -13.71 4.01 -2.66
N MET A 63 -14.14 4.81 -1.69
CA MET A 63 -14.40 6.24 -1.89
C MET A 63 -13.19 7.00 -2.45
N TRP A 64 -11.98 6.62 -2.05
CA TRP A 64 -10.73 7.28 -2.50
C TRP A 64 -10.17 6.73 -3.81
N LEU A 65 -10.56 5.51 -4.21
CA LEU A 65 -10.00 4.81 -5.37
C LEU A 65 -10.98 4.67 -6.55
N SER A 66 -12.19 5.24 -6.42
CA SER A 66 -13.19 5.30 -7.49
C SER A 66 -13.11 6.64 -8.21
#